data_AF-A0A2G6ETN4-F1
#
_entry.id   AF-A0A2G6ETN4-F1
#
_cell.length_a   1.000
_cell.length_b   1.000
_cell.length_c   1.000
_cell.angle_alpha   90.00
_cell.angle_beta   90.00
_cell.angle_gamma   90.00
#
_symmetry.space_group_name_H-M   'P 1'
#
loop_
_entity.id
_entity.type
_entity.pdbx_description
1 polymer ?
#
loop_
_entity_poly.entity_id
_entity_poly.type
_entity_poly.pdbx_seq_one_letter_code
_entity_poly.pdbx_strand_id
1 'polypeptide(L)'
;MIIHCLNHSDKSQVLEQFIAACVVRQKPVKLVYAVEHLDIDTPGKDSYELFDAGLDFAMLVTDKQCYLKSRQDLSTLLPVSGAEWVIQIGEVYPPAVVLTVTDSSVVVNDDRQFAINEFNALISYLEECHAKRR
;
A
#
# COMPACT_ATOMS: atom_id res chain seq x y z
N MET A 1 1.59 -8.32 -7.24
CA MET A 1 0.16 -8.15 -7.00
C MET A 1 -0.14 -6.69 -6.74
N ILE A 2 -1.02 -6.09 -7.54
CA ILE A 2 -1.52 -4.73 -7.31
C ILE A 2 -2.74 -4.82 -6.37
N ILE A 3 -2.67 -4.13 -5.24
CA ILE A 3 -3.70 -4.06 -4.20
C ILE A 3 -4.15 -2.60 -4.13
N HIS A 4 -5.41 -2.33 -4.44
CA HIS A 4 -5.98 -0.98 -4.35
C HIS A 4 -6.78 -0.84 -3.08
N CYS A 5 -6.42 0.13 -2.23
CA CYS A 5 -7.17 0.42 -1.02
C CYS A 5 -8.21 1.50 -1.32
N LEU A 6 -9.48 1.26 -0.99
CA LEU A 6 -10.57 2.24 -1.01
C LEU A 6 -10.86 2.74 0.41
N ASN A 7 -11.47 3.92 0.49
CA ASN A 7 -11.97 4.55 1.73
C ASN A 7 -10.93 4.72 2.84
N HIS A 8 -9.65 4.71 2.50
CA HIS A 8 -8.62 5.13 3.43
C HIS A 8 -8.47 6.65 3.29
N SER A 9 -8.29 7.33 4.41
CA SER A 9 -7.78 8.71 4.40
C SER A 9 -6.26 8.66 4.54
N ASP A 10 -5.59 9.74 4.14
CA ASP A 10 -4.13 9.90 4.27
C ASP A 10 -3.64 9.77 5.74
N LYS A 11 -4.56 9.86 6.71
CA LYS A 11 -4.33 9.73 8.16
C LYS A 11 -4.68 8.35 8.75
N SER A 12 -4.82 7.33 7.90
CA SER A 12 -5.34 6.04 8.33
C SER A 12 -4.28 5.21 9.05
N GLN A 13 -4.33 5.24 10.38
CA GLN A 13 -3.60 4.33 11.28
C GLN A 13 -3.72 2.84 10.84
N VAL A 14 -4.82 2.50 10.16
CA VAL A 14 -5.08 1.16 9.62
C VAL A 14 -4.05 0.75 8.57
N LEU A 15 -3.68 1.68 7.68
CA LEU A 15 -2.72 1.42 6.62
C LEU A 15 -1.32 1.20 7.20
N GLU A 16 -0.91 2.04 8.15
CA GLU A 16 0.37 1.88 8.85
C GLU A 16 0.45 0.53 9.58
N GLN A 17 -0.61 0.14 10.29
CA GLN A 17 -0.65 -1.16 10.97
C GLN A 17 -0.61 -2.33 9.99
N PHE A 18 -1.27 -2.20 8.84
CA PHE A 18 -1.21 -3.22 7.78
C PHE A 18 0.19 -3.33 7.17
N ILE A 19 0.86 -2.20 6.89
CA ILE A 19 2.24 -2.16 6.41
C ILE A 19 3.18 -2.76 7.45
N ALA A 20 3.05 -2.37 8.71
CA ALA A 20 3.85 -2.93 9.81
C ALA A 20 3.67 -4.46 9.92
N ALA A 21 2.44 -4.96 9.76
CA ALA A 21 2.18 -6.40 9.72
C ALA A 21 2.85 -7.09 8.52
N CYS A 22 2.87 -6.45 7.34
CA CYS A 22 3.60 -6.95 6.17
C CYS A 22 5.11 -7.03 6.45
N VAL A 23 5.68 -5.99 7.08
CA VAL A 23 7.11 -5.93 7.44
C VAL A 23 7.48 -7.02 8.44
N VAL A 24 6.68 -7.24 9.48
CA VAL A 24 6.88 -8.36 10.44
C VAL A 24 6.91 -9.71 9.73
N ARG A 25 6.12 -9.88 8.66
CA ARG A 25 6.11 -11.09 7.83
C ARG A 25 7.17 -11.10 6.73
N GLN A 26 8.11 -10.14 6.73
CA GLN A 26 9.15 -9.98 5.70
C GLN A 26 8.55 -9.88 4.29
N LYS A 27 7.36 -9.28 4.18
CA LYS A 27 6.68 -9.07 2.92
C LYS A 27 7.02 -7.68 2.38
N PRO A 28 7.89 -7.56 1.36
CA PRO A 28 8.22 -6.26 0.79
C PRO A 28 6.97 -5.66 0.13
N VAL A 29 6.66 -4.42 0.49
CA VAL A 29 5.50 -3.68 -0.01
C VAL A 29 5.91 -2.32 -0.54
N LYS A 30 5.29 -1.97 -1.65
CA LYS A 30 5.48 -0.74 -2.41
C LYS A 30 4.23 0.11 -2.24
N LEU A 31 4.31 1.38 -1.85
CA LEU A 31 3.12 2.23 -1.70
C LEU A 31 3.08 3.32 -2.77
N VAL A 32 1.92 3.47 -3.39
CA VAL A 32 1.64 4.42 -4.48
C VAL A 32 0.41 5.24 -4.17
N TYR A 33 0.50 6.55 -4.29
CA TYR A 33 -0.59 7.51 -4.15
C TYR A 33 -0.89 8.16 -5.50
N ALA A 34 -2.11 8.01 -6.00
CA ALA A 34 -2.71 8.86 -7.02
C ALA A 34 -3.54 9.92 -6.31
N VAL A 35 -3.01 11.13 -6.21
CA VAL A 35 -3.74 12.27 -5.65
C VAL A 35 -3.43 13.52 -6.45
N GLU A 36 -4.33 14.50 -6.40
CA GLU A 36 -4.11 15.79 -7.04
C GLU A 36 -3.00 16.58 -6.31
N HIS A 37 -2.95 16.49 -4.97
CA HIS A 37 -2.02 17.21 -4.09
C HIS A 37 -1.58 16.31 -2.91
N LEU A 38 -0.27 16.21 -2.64
CA LEU A 38 0.27 15.50 -1.46
C LEU A 38 1.39 16.36 -0.84
N ASP A 39 1.36 16.52 0.49
CA ASP A 39 2.38 17.27 1.26
C ASP A 39 3.42 16.30 1.83
N ILE A 40 4.34 15.84 0.98
CA ILE A 40 5.29 14.76 1.29
C ILE A 40 6.60 15.20 1.95
N ASP A 41 6.83 16.51 2.08
CA ASP A 41 8.18 17.05 2.33
C ASP A 41 8.37 17.76 3.67
N THR A 42 7.38 17.75 4.54
CA THR A 42 7.53 18.32 5.89
C THR A 42 7.79 17.19 6.92
N PRO A 43 8.84 17.26 7.76
CA PRO A 43 9.02 16.33 8.88
C PRO A 43 7.79 16.28 9.79
N GLY A 44 7.38 15.07 10.21
CA GLY A 44 6.14 14.86 10.96
C GLY A 44 4.88 14.77 10.09
N LYS A 45 5.04 14.48 8.80
CA LYS A 45 3.97 14.17 7.86
C LYS A 45 3.97 12.69 7.47
N ASP A 46 2.89 12.28 6.83
CA ASP A 46 2.51 10.91 6.48
C ASP A 46 3.66 10.09 5.89
N SER A 47 4.48 10.67 5.01
CA SER A 47 5.62 9.96 4.41
C SER A 47 6.64 9.49 5.46
N TYR A 48 6.93 10.30 6.48
CA TYR A 48 7.87 9.95 7.56
C TYR A 48 7.31 8.86 8.48
N GLU A 49 6.04 8.97 8.87
CA GLU A 49 5.37 7.96 9.70
C GLU A 49 5.33 6.60 8.99
N LEU A 50 5.08 6.59 7.68
CA LEU A 50 5.11 5.39 6.86
C LEU A 50 6.52 4.79 6.72
N PHE A 51 7.55 5.63 6.59
CA PHE A 51 8.94 5.15 6.62
C PHE A 51 9.31 4.53 7.97
N ASP A 52 8.83 5.11 9.07
CA ASP A 52 9.02 4.57 10.41
C ASP A 52 8.25 3.26 10.62
N ALA A 53 7.07 3.12 9.99
CA ALA A 53 6.32 1.87 9.92
C ALA A 53 6.99 0.79 9.04
N GLY A 54 8.09 1.11 8.36
CA GLY A 54 8.90 0.17 7.59
C GLY A 54 8.59 0.13 6.09
N LEU A 55 7.92 1.15 5.55
CA LEU A 55 7.76 1.30 4.11
C LEU A 55 9.12 1.60 3.45
N ASP A 56 9.42 0.91 2.33
CA ASP A 56 10.68 1.10 1.61
C ASP A 56 10.70 2.39 0.76
N PHE A 57 9.54 2.75 0.19
CA PHE A 57 9.36 3.96 -0.62
C PHE A 57 7.89 4.37 -0.71
N ALA A 58 7.69 5.66 -1.00
CA ALA A 58 6.39 6.23 -1.36
C ALA A 58 6.49 6.91 -2.74
N MET A 59 5.51 6.66 -3.60
CA MET A 59 5.39 7.34 -4.89
C MET A 59 4.10 8.14 -4.96
N LEU A 60 4.18 9.41 -5.32
CA LEU A 60 3.07 10.28 -5.66
C LEU A 60 2.97 10.39 -7.19
N VAL A 61 1.78 10.17 -7.72
CA VAL A 61 1.45 10.34 -9.14
C VAL A 61 0.35 11.39 -9.25
N THR A 62 0.63 12.47 -9.96
CA THR A 62 -0.35 13.49 -10.34
C THR A 62 -0.58 13.46 -11.85
N ASP A 63 -1.52 14.29 -12.33
CA ASP A 63 -1.75 14.50 -13.77
C ASP A 63 -0.52 15.09 -14.49
N LYS A 64 0.42 15.69 -13.75
CA LYS A 64 1.55 16.44 -14.30
C LYS A 64 2.92 15.85 -13.99
N GLN A 65 3.07 15.17 -12.85
CA GLN A 65 4.38 14.72 -12.35
C GLN A 65 4.27 13.45 -11.52
N CYS A 66 5.36 12.67 -11.51
CA CYS A 66 5.56 11.57 -10.58
C CYS A 66 6.69 11.94 -9.63
N TYR A 67 6.45 11.86 -8.33
CA TYR A 67 7.44 12.06 -7.29
C TYR A 67 7.67 10.75 -6.57
N LEU A 68 8.93 10.31 -6.50
CA LEU A 68 9.33 9.11 -5.78
C LEU A 68 10.23 9.52 -4.62
N LYS A 69 9.89 9.08 -3.41
CA LYS A 69 10.69 9.29 -2.20
C LYS A 69 11.10 7.93 -1.65
N SER A 70 12.39 7.66 -1.62
CA SER A 70 13.01 6.45 -1.03
C SER A 70 14.02 6.84 0.04
N ARG A 71 14.42 5.89 0.90
CA ARG A 71 15.49 6.10 1.91
C ARG A 71 16.90 6.21 1.31
N GLN A 72 17.12 5.80 0.06
CA GLN A 72 18.40 5.87 -0.66
C GLN A 72 18.10 6.12 -2.14
N ASP A 73 18.67 7.18 -2.71
CA ASP A 73 18.04 7.87 -3.83
C ASP A 73 18.13 7.19 -5.21
N LEU A 74 16.96 7.24 -5.88
CA LEU A 74 16.65 7.40 -7.30
C LEU A 74 16.80 6.28 -8.33
N SER A 75 17.92 6.14 -9.01
CA SER A 75 17.79 6.07 -10.48
C SER A 75 17.63 4.65 -11.06
N THR A 76 16.43 4.19 -11.46
CA THR A 76 16.07 3.73 -12.85
C THR A 76 14.79 2.85 -13.02
N LEU A 77 14.23 2.17 -12.02
CA LEU A 77 13.49 0.91 -12.27
C LEU A 77 12.27 0.69 -11.36
N LEU A 78 11.07 1.11 -11.76
CA LEU A 78 9.87 0.47 -11.20
C LEU A 78 9.04 -0.25 -12.27
N PRO A 79 9.62 -1.20 -13.05
CA PRO A 79 8.79 -2.30 -13.53
C PRO A 79 8.22 -2.99 -12.30
N VAL A 80 6.89 -2.96 -12.15
CA VAL A 80 6.25 -3.80 -11.14
C VAL A 80 6.54 -5.24 -11.55
N SER A 81 7.53 -5.86 -10.91
CA SER A 81 7.78 -7.27 -11.20
C SER A 81 6.54 -8.03 -10.72
N GLY A 82 6.12 -9.08 -11.44
CA GLY A 82 4.95 -9.88 -11.05
C GLY A 82 5.04 -10.46 -9.63
N ALA A 83 6.21 -10.37 -8.98
CA ALA A 83 6.47 -10.79 -7.61
C ALA A 83 6.18 -9.78 -6.52
N GLU A 84 6.10 -8.49 -6.82
CA GLU A 84 6.05 -7.46 -5.77
C GLU A 84 4.62 -7.12 -5.39
N TRP A 85 4.39 -6.80 -4.11
CA TRP A 85 3.12 -6.26 -3.67
C TRP A 85 3.16 -4.74 -3.78
N VAL A 86 2.24 -4.20 -4.57
CA VAL A 86 2.04 -2.76 -4.72
C VAL A 86 0.71 -2.44 -4.09
N ILE A 87 0.75 -1.70 -2.99
CA ILE A 87 -0.41 -1.08 -2.38
C ILE A 87 -0.58 0.27 -3.06
N GLN A 88 -1.77 0.55 -3.58
CA GLN A 88 -2.08 1.83 -4.18
C GLN A 88 -3.32 2.48 -3.53
N ILE A 89 -3.25 3.80 -3.48
CA ILE A 89 -4.23 4.73 -2.97
C ILE A 89 -4.63 5.61 -4.14
N GLY A 90 -5.89 5.56 -4.56
CA GLY A 90 -6.23 6.01 -5.91
C GLY A 90 -5.70 5.03 -6.98
N GLU A 91 -6.31 5.06 -8.16
CA GLU A 91 -6.02 4.06 -9.18
C GLU A 91 -4.88 4.55 -10.10
N VAL A 92 -3.72 3.89 -10.00
CA VAL A 92 -2.57 4.11 -10.89
C VAL A 92 -2.37 2.93 -11.83
N TYR A 93 -2.49 1.72 -11.28
CA TYR A 93 -2.41 0.47 -12.03
C TYR A 93 -3.74 -0.29 -11.93
N PRO A 94 -4.12 -1.09 -12.93
CA PRO A 94 -5.27 -1.98 -12.82
C PRO A 94 -5.14 -2.90 -11.60
N PRO A 95 -6.11 -2.89 -10.65
CA PRO A 95 -5.99 -3.66 -9.42
C PRO A 95 -6.22 -5.15 -9.66
N ALA A 96 -5.37 -5.98 -9.04
CA ALA A 96 -5.66 -7.40 -8.90
C ALA A 96 -6.63 -7.64 -7.73
N VAL A 97 -6.46 -6.87 -6.65
CA VAL A 97 -7.26 -6.93 -5.44
C VAL A 97 -7.70 -5.52 -5.07
N VAL A 98 -8.96 -5.33 -4.67
CA VAL A 98 -9.44 -4.12 -4.00
C VAL A 98 -9.73 -4.44 -2.54
N LEU A 99 -9.20 -3.61 -1.66
CA LEU A 99 -9.44 -3.63 -0.22
C LEU A 99 -10.30 -2.42 0.11
N THR A 100 -11.52 -2.64 0.58
CA THR A 100 -12.34 -1.57 1.14
C THR A 100 -12.09 -1.51 2.64
N VAL A 101 -11.47 -0.42 3.10
CA VAL A 101 -11.18 -0.23 4.52
C VAL A 101 -12.35 0.51 5.18
N THR A 102 -12.76 0.02 6.35
CA THR A 102 -13.77 0.62 7.23
C THR A 102 -13.17 0.77 8.62
N ASP A 103 -13.87 1.47 9.51
CA ASP A 103 -13.41 1.71 10.89
C ASP A 103 -13.09 0.43 11.67
N SER A 104 -13.73 -0.70 11.33
CA SER A 104 -13.61 -1.95 12.07
C SER A 104 -13.11 -3.14 11.25
N SER A 105 -13.05 -3.02 9.93
CA SER A 105 -12.77 -4.17 9.06
C SER A 105 -12.19 -3.80 7.71
N VAL A 106 -11.55 -4.78 7.08
CA VAL A 106 -11.08 -4.74 5.70
C VAL A 106 -11.88 -5.76 4.88
N VAL A 107 -12.56 -5.31 3.84
CA VAL A 107 -13.31 -6.16 2.90
C VAL A 107 -12.50 -6.32 1.62
N VAL A 108 -12.30 -7.56 1.18
CA VAL A 108 -11.61 -7.91 -0.07
C VAL A 108 -12.65 -8.24 -1.14
N ASN A 109 -12.47 -7.79 -2.38
CA ASN A 109 -13.24 -8.01 -3.63
C ASN A 109 -14.40 -9.03 -3.67
N ASP A 110 -14.25 -10.18 -3.03
CA ASP A 110 -15.17 -11.31 -3.03
C ASP A 110 -16.06 -11.33 -1.77
N ASP A 111 -16.35 -10.16 -1.20
CA ASP A 111 -17.07 -9.94 0.08
C ASP A 111 -16.43 -10.59 1.32
N ARG A 112 -15.17 -11.04 1.21
CA ARG A 112 -14.45 -11.62 2.35
C ARG A 112 -14.00 -10.50 3.29
N GLN A 113 -14.44 -10.57 4.53
CA GLN A 113 -14.17 -9.56 5.55
C GLN A 113 -13.14 -10.06 6.57
N PHE A 114 -12.24 -9.17 6.97
CA PHE A 114 -11.26 -9.39 8.03
C PHE A 114 -11.38 -8.27 9.06
N ALA A 115 -11.30 -8.60 10.35
CA ALA A 115 -11.25 -7.57 11.37
C ALA A 115 -9.92 -6.78 11.29
N ILE A 116 -9.93 -5.52 11.71
CA ILE A 116 -8.77 -4.63 11.62
C ILE A 116 -7.53 -5.13 12.40
N ASN A 117 -7.74 -5.95 13.42
CA ASN A 117 -6.66 -6.56 14.20
C ASN A 117 -6.18 -7.91 13.64
N GLU A 118 -6.76 -8.40 12.53
CA GLU A 118 -6.47 -9.70 11.94
C GLU A 118 -5.61 -9.59 10.67
N PHE A 119 -4.72 -8.60 10.60
CA PHE A 119 -3.88 -8.39 9.42
C PHE A 119 -3.06 -9.61 9.02
N ASN A 120 -2.63 -10.45 9.98
CA ASN A 120 -1.94 -11.71 9.64
C ASN A 120 -2.81 -12.64 8.80
N ALA A 121 -4.09 -12.78 9.13
CA ALA A 121 -5.04 -13.60 8.37
C ALA A 121 -5.31 -12.99 6.99
N LEU A 122 -5.46 -11.66 6.92
CA LEU A 122 -5.59 -10.93 5.66
C LEU A 122 -4.36 -11.15 4.76
N ILE A 123 -3.14 -10.98 5.27
CA ILE A 123 -1.91 -11.17 4.48
C ILE A 123 -1.83 -12.62 3.97
N SER A 124 -2.11 -13.61 4.80
CA SER A 124 -2.11 -15.03 4.36
C SER A 124 -3.10 -15.26 3.21
N TYR A 125 -4.31 -14.71 3.31
CA TYR A 125 -5.30 -14.79 2.24
C TYR A 125 -4.81 -14.14 0.93
N LEU A 126 -4.21 -12.96 1.04
CA LEU A 126 -3.66 -12.23 -0.10
C LEU A 126 -2.50 -12.98 -0.75
N GLU A 127 -1.67 -13.69 0.03
CA GLU A 127 -0.60 -14.56 -0.49
C GLU A 127 -1.14 -15.75 -1.29
N GLU A 128 -2.19 -16.40 -0.79
CA GLU A 128 -2.89 -17.45 -1.52
C GLU A 128 -3.49 -16.94 -2.84
N CYS A 129 -4.10 -15.74 -2.81
CA CYS A 129 -4.64 -15.09 -4.01
C CYS A 129 -3.54 -14.79 -5.03
N HIS A 130 -2.38 -14.30 -4.57
CA HIS A 130 -1.24 -14.00 -5.43
C HIS A 130 -0.66 -15.27 -6.04
N ALA A 131 -0.56 -16.35 -5.27
CA ALA A 131 -0.03 -17.64 -5.73
C ALA A 131 -0.90 -18.28 -6.82
N LYS A 132 -2.24 -18.17 -6.72
CA LYS A 132 -3.19 -18.73 -7.71
C LYS A 132 -3.20 -17.99 -9.06
N ARG A 133 -2.68 -16.75 -9.10
CA ARG A 133 -2.69 -15.88 -10.29
C ARG A 133 -1.36 -15.84 -11.05
N ARG A 134 -0.35 -16.57 -10.58
CA ARG A 134 0.93 -16.78 -11.26
C ARG A 134 0.89 -18.06 -12.07
#